data_AF-A0A5E6UG81-F1
#
_entry.id   AF-A0A5E6UG81-F1
#
_cell.length_a   1.000
_cell.length_b   1.000
_cell.length_c   1.000
_cell.angle_alpha   90.00
_cell.angle_beta   90.00
_cell.angle_gamma   90.00
#
_symmetry.space_group_name_H-M   'P 1'
#
loop_
_entity.id
_entity.type
_entity.pdbx_description
1 polymer ?
#
loop_
_entity_poly.entity_id
_entity_poly.type
_entity_poly.pdbx_seq_one_letter_code
_entity_poly.pdbx_strand_id
1 'polypeptide(L)' 'MANNRLITPYEQGLSAALVLIGKALGSTPGLDLDGLIASAERLQASMPQEPKMQGGQGEHQAALSSLLSGLEAAR' A
#
# COMPACT_ATOMS: atom_id res chain seq x y z
N MET A 1 4.95 13.12 -21.71
CA MET A 1 5.92 12.07 -21.32
C MET A 1 5.72 11.83 -19.84
N ALA A 2 5.27 10.65 -19.43
CA ALA A 2 5.11 10.34 -18.00
C ALA A 2 6.50 10.36 -17.37
N ASN A 3 6.73 11.30 -16.46
CA ASN A 3 7.98 11.44 -15.73
C ASN A 3 8.01 10.31 -14.69
N ASN A 4 8.54 9.14 -15.06
CA ASN A 4 8.61 7.99 -14.15
C ASN A 4 9.53 8.33 -12.97
N ARG A 5 8.93 8.71 -11.85
CA ARG A 5 9.64 9.06 -10.62
C ARG A 5 10.30 7.81 -10.03
N LEU A 6 11.58 7.93 -9.69
CA LEU A 6 12.31 6.93 -8.92
C LEU A 6 11.91 7.02 -7.44
N ILE A 7 11.69 5.86 -6.81
CA ILE A 7 11.46 5.76 -5.36
C ILE A 7 12.70 6.25 -4.62
N THR A 8 12.49 7.15 -3.66
CA THR A 8 13.54 7.56 -2.72
C THR A 8 13.79 6.48 -1.66
N PRO A 9 14.99 6.42 -1.05
CA PRO A 9 15.27 5.47 0.04
C PRO A 9 14.29 5.58 1.21
N TYR A 10 13.81 6.80 1.50
CA TYR A 10 12.78 7.03 2.52
C TYR A 10 11.46 6.35 2.16
N GLU A 11 10.99 6.52 0.93
CA GLU A 11 9.75 5.89 0.43
C GLU A 11 9.86 4.35 0.39
N GLN A 12 11.04 3.82 0.07
CA GLN A 12 11.36 2.40 0.21
C GLN A 12 11.20 1.92 1.65
N GLY A 13 11.81 2.65 2.60
CA GLY A 13 11.71 2.34 4.03
C GLY A 13 10.27 2.41 4.55
N LEU A 14 9.52 3.44 4.13
CA LEU A 14 8.11 3.61 4.47
C LEU A 14 7.27 2.44 3.92
N SER A 15 7.49 2.06 2.67
CA SER A 15 6.79 0.94 2.02
C SER A 15 7.07 -0.38 2.78
N ALA A 16 8.33 -0.63 3.12
CA ALA A 16 8.71 -1.81 3.90
C ALA A 16 8.06 -1.81 5.31
N ALA A 17 8.04 -0.66 5.98
CA ALA A 17 7.38 -0.52 7.29
C ALA A 17 5.87 -0.80 7.20
N LEU A 18 5.19 -0.31 6.15
CA LEU A 18 3.76 -0.55 5.94
C LEU A 18 3.44 -2.01 5.65
N VAL A 19 4.30 -2.73 4.92
CA VAL A 19 4.16 -4.18 4.74
C VAL A 19 4.25 -4.90 6.09
N LEU A 20 5.22 -4.53 6.95
CA LEU A 20 5.38 -5.13 8.27
C LEU A 20 4.18 -4.85 9.19
N ILE A 21 3.67 -3.61 9.16
CA ILE A 21 2.47 -3.21 9.90
C ILE A 21 1.26 -4.00 9.41
N GLY A 22 1.06 -4.13 8.10
CA GLY A 22 -0.02 -4.92 7.52
C GLY A 22 0.02 -6.38 7.98
N LYS A 23 1.21 -7.00 7.98
CA LYS A 23 1.38 -8.37 8.48
C LYS A 23 1.02 -8.52 9.95
N ALA A 24 1.46 -7.58 10.79
CA ALA A 24 1.15 -7.58 12.22
C ALA A 24 -0.36 -7.42 12.48
N LEU A 25 -1.01 -6.52 11.74
CA LEU A 25 -2.46 -6.32 11.81
C LEU A 25 -3.23 -7.55 11.36
N GLY A 26 -2.90 -8.15 10.21
CA GLY A 26 -3.55 -9.36 9.73
C GLY A 26 -3.38 -10.57 10.65
N SER A 27 -2.31 -10.58 11.46
CA SER A 27 -2.07 -11.61 12.49
C SER A 27 -2.80 -11.34 13.82
N THR A 28 -3.55 -10.24 13.95
CA THR A 28 -4.21 -9.84 15.19
C THR A 28 -5.54 -10.58 15.38
N PRO A 29 -5.71 -11.37 16.46
CA PRO A 29 -6.96 -12.09 16.70
C PRO A 29 -8.15 -11.14 16.90
N GLY A 30 -9.28 -11.46 16.26
CA GLY A 30 -10.53 -10.70 16.39
C GLY A 30 -10.58 -9.39 15.60
N LEU A 31 -9.56 -9.08 14.81
CA LEU A 31 -9.60 -7.97 13.86
C LEU A 31 -10.47 -8.35 12.64
N ASP A 32 -11.36 -7.45 12.22
CA ASP A 32 -12.07 -7.57 10.93
C ASP A 32 -11.11 -7.21 9.78
N LEU A 33 -10.30 -8.20 9.38
CA LEU A 33 -9.30 -8.04 8.34
C LEU A 33 -9.92 -7.75 6.97
N ASP A 34 -11.02 -8.44 6.62
CA ASP A 34 -11.71 -8.26 5.34
C ASP A 34 -12.31 -6.84 5.24
N GLY A 35 -12.94 -6.35 6.32
CA GLY A 35 -13.46 -4.97 6.37
C GLY A 35 -12.37 -3.91 6.31
N LEU A 36 -11.20 -4.16 6.91
CA LEU A 36 -10.04 -3.28 6.82
C LEU A 36 -9.48 -3.22 5.40
N ILE A 37 -9.30 -4.36 4.73
CA ILE A 37 -8.84 -4.44 3.34
C ILE A 37 -9.81 -3.68 2.43
N ALA A 38 -11.11 -3.98 2.52
CA ALA A 38 -12.12 -3.30 1.69
C ALA A 38 -12.16 -1.78 1.93
N SER A 39 -11.83 -1.31 3.12
CA SER A 39 -11.73 0.12 3.42
C SER A 39 -10.46 0.75 2.82
N ALA A 40 -9.32 0.06 2.90
CA ALA A 40 -8.08 0.49 2.30
C ALA A 40 -8.14 0.52 0.76
N GLU A 41 -8.77 -0.47 0.12
CA GLU A 41 -9.00 -0.50 -1.32
C GLU A 41 -9.89 0.65 -1.79
N ARG A 42 -10.99 0.94 -1.08
CA ARG A 42 -11.86 2.08 -1.38
C ARG A 42 -11.12 3.41 -1.29
N LEU A 43 -10.28 3.56 -0.26
CA LEU A 43 -9.45 4.76 -0.11
C LEU A 43 -8.44 4.87 -1.25
N GLN A 44 -7.75 3.78 -1.61
CA GLN A 44 -6.79 3.76 -2.70
C GLN A 44 -7.43 4.09 -4.06
N ALA A 45 -8.64 3.56 -4.31
CA ALA A 45 -9.40 3.84 -5.54
C ALA A 45 -9.83 5.31 -5.65
N SER A 46 -9.95 6.02 -4.52
CA SER A 46 -10.24 7.46 -4.49
C SER A 46 -9.03 8.36 -4.77
N MET A 47 -7.81 7.80 -4.76
CA MET A 47 -6.59 8.56 -4.96
C MET A 47 -6.26 8.74 -6.45
N PRO A 48 -5.60 9.85 -6.83
CA PRO A 48 -5.16 10.04 -8.20
C PRO A 48 -4.19 8.94 -8.64
N GLN A 49 -4.37 8.43 -9.86
CA GLN A 49 -3.52 7.37 -10.42
C GLN A 49 -2.21 7.90 -11.02
N GLU A 50 -2.18 9.18 -11.36
CA GLU A 50 -1.01 9.88 -11.89
C GLU A 50 -0.47 10.85 -10.82
N PRO A 51 0.86 11.10 -10.79
CA PRO A 51 1.87 10.51 -11.66
C PRO A 51 2.11 9.03 -11.35
N LYS A 52 2.49 8.27 -12.38
CA LYS A 52 2.96 6.90 -12.21
C LYS A 52 4.44 6.83 -11.86
N MET A 53 4.76 5.89 -10.99
CA MET A 53 6.12 5.49 -10.67
C MET A 53 6.63 4.50 -11.73
N GLN A 54 7.95 4.30 -11.74
CA GLN A 54 8.56 3.27 -12.57
C GLN A 54 8.00 1.88 -12.20
N GLY A 55 7.38 1.18 -13.15
CA GLY A 55 6.64 -0.07 -12.90
C GLY A 55 5.11 0.06 -12.97
N GLY A 56 4.59 1.26 -13.20
CA GLY A 56 3.16 1.49 -13.50
C GLY A 56 2.26 1.69 -12.29
N GLN A 57 2.81 1.62 -11.08
CA GLN A 57 2.12 1.93 -9.83
C GLN A 57 1.88 3.44 -9.70
N GLY A 58 0.68 3.83 -9.26
CA GLY A 58 0.37 5.24 -8.98
C GLY A 58 1.13 5.73 -7.74
N GLU A 59 1.79 6.88 -7.85
CA GLU A 59 2.62 7.43 -6.77
C GLU A 59 1.84 7.64 -5.47
N HIS A 60 0.64 8.21 -5.59
CA HIS A 60 -0.23 8.47 -4.44
C HIS A 60 -0.77 7.19 -3.79
N GLN A 61 -0.80 6.09 -4.54
CA GLN A 61 -1.33 4.81 -4.09
C GLN A 61 -0.26 3.92 -3.45
N ALA A 62 1.03 4.28 -3.57
CA ALA A 62 2.15 3.41 -3.23
C ALA A 62 2.13 2.92 -1.77
N ALA A 63 1.93 3.84 -0.84
CA ALA A 63 1.85 3.53 0.58
C ALA A 63 0.70 2.55 0.90
N LEU A 64 -0.50 2.80 0.36
CA LEU A 64 -1.64 1.91 0.56
C LEU A 64 -1.43 0.55 -0.10
N SER A 65 -0.82 0.49 -1.29
CA SER A 65 -0.45 -0.78 -1.92
C SER A 65 0.47 -1.60 -1.03
N SER A 66 1.45 -0.96 -0.37
CA SER A 66 2.37 -1.65 0.54
C SER A 66 1.65 -2.17 1.79
N LEU A 67 0.75 -1.38 2.37
CA LEU A 67 -0.06 -1.82 3.51
C LEU A 67 -0.94 -3.01 3.13
N LEU A 68 -1.68 -2.90 2.02
CA LEU A 68 -2.56 -3.95 1.48
C LEU A 68 -1.79 -5.24 1.22
N SER A 69 -0.61 -5.16 0.59
CA SER A 69 0.26 -6.32 0.39
C SER A 69 0.66 -7.00 1.71
N GLY A 70 0.88 -6.21 2.77
CA GLY A 70 1.14 -6.73 4.11
C GLY A 70 -0.06 -7.44 4.73
N LEU A 71 -1.26 -6.85 4.62
CA LEU A 71 -2.51 -7.40 5.12
C LEU A 71 -2.86 -8.72 4.42
N GLU A 72 -2.74 -8.76 3.09
CA GLU A 72 -3.02 -9.96 2.29
C GLU A 72 -2.04 -11.10 2.58
N ALA A 73 -0.76 -10.79 2.84
CA ALA A 73 0.24 -11.81 3.17
C ALA A 73 0.04 -12.47 4.55
N ALA A 74 -0.82 -11.90 5.40
CA ALA A 74 -1.16 -12.44 6.72
C ALA A 74 -2.49 -13.22 6.75
N ARG A 75 -3.21 -13.26 5.62
CA ARG A 75 -4.38 -14.10 5.40
C ARG A 75 -3.97 -15.56 5.19
#